data_AF-A0A7J2QZM1-F1
#
_entry.id   AF-A0A7J2QZM1-F1
#
_cell.length_a   1.000
_cell.length_b   1.000
_cell.length_c   1.000
_cell.angle_alpha   90.00
_cell.angle_beta   90.00
_cell.angle_gamma   90.00
#
_symmetry.space_group_name_H-M   'P 1'
#
loop_
_entity.id
_entity.type
_entity.pdbx_description
1 polymer ?
#
loop_
_entity_poly.entity_id
_entity_poly.type
_entity_poly.pdbx_seq_one_letter_code
_entity_poly.pdbx_strand_id
1 'polypeptide(L)'
;MGYFAIPYLDPWNCDLIDAEELRAVLEIHDNSPLARQEYLGEIIDEASMVILKEWIDKNTNVMLRNTMVRLDGVAYVAGLDYGRHHDAASICITHTDKKSGEIVVDYMRTISGEFDHDTDWESIKKQFLTIIKFYRPVWVVPDATGLGDPLVEELHKDIRALKLRCKLFNNKKDRLGFTISHITKPDLIGNLIALFSRNPHALQMPPGSEPEIGEL
;
A
#
# COMPACT_ATOMS: atom_id res chain seq x y z
N MET A 1 -29.95 7.92 2.75
CA MET A 1 -28.57 8.44 2.80
C MET A 1 -28.43 9.27 4.06
N GLY A 2 -27.75 8.74 5.08
CA GLY A 2 -27.44 9.48 6.30
C GLY A 2 -25.97 9.86 6.29
N TYR A 3 -25.66 11.14 6.36
CA TYR A 3 -24.31 11.60 6.68
C TYR A 3 -24.13 11.43 8.19
N PHE A 4 -23.25 10.54 8.62
CA PHE A 4 -22.81 10.51 10.01
C PHE A 4 -21.74 11.59 10.19
N ALA A 5 -22.09 12.68 10.87
CA ALA A 5 -21.10 13.61 11.41
C ALA A 5 -20.69 13.07 12.79
N ILE A 6 -19.42 12.67 12.94
CA ILE A 6 -18.86 12.38 14.26
C ILE A 6 -18.76 13.74 14.99
N PRO A 7 -19.39 13.92 16.16
CA PRO A 7 -19.28 15.17 16.91
C PRO A 7 -17.82 15.38 17.31
N TYR A 8 -17.30 16.57 17.00
CA TYR A 8 -15.99 17.00 17.46
C TYR A 8 -15.98 17.09 19.00
N LEU A 9 -15.11 16.31 19.63
CA LEU A 9 -14.82 16.37 21.07
C LEU A 9 -13.47 17.07 21.22
N ASP A 10 -13.43 18.15 21.99
CA ASP A 10 -12.17 18.79 22.38
C ASP A 10 -11.50 17.92 23.45
N PRO A 11 -10.38 17.22 23.14
CA PRO A 11 -9.76 16.29 24.08
C PRO A 11 -9.16 16.97 25.31
N TRP A 12 -9.00 18.30 25.28
CA TRP A 12 -8.46 19.07 26.41
C TRP A 12 -9.52 19.54 27.40
N ASN A 13 -10.79 19.57 26.97
CA ASN A 13 -11.90 20.13 27.73
C ASN A 13 -13.08 19.13 27.82
N CYS A 14 -12.77 17.85 27.84
CA CYS A 14 -13.73 16.75 27.83
C CYS A 14 -13.58 15.91 29.11
N ASP A 15 -14.68 15.69 29.85
CA ASP A 15 -14.68 14.92 31.10
C ASP A 15 -14.36 13.42 30.91
N LEU A 16 -14.31 12.94 29.67
CA LEU A 16 -14.04 11.53 29.33
C LEU A 16 -12.54 11.20 29.24
N ILE A 17 -11.68 12.23 29.11
CA ILE A 17 -10.24 12.07 28.90
C ILE A 17 -9.52 12.92 29.95
N ASP A 18 -8.66 12.31 30.76
CA ASP A 18 -7.84 13.06 31.71
C ASP A 18 -6.74 13.84 30.97
N ALA A 19 -6.80 15.17 31.07
CA ALA A 19 -5.86 16.06 30.41
C ALA A 19 -4.42 15.91 30.93
N GLU A 20 -4.20 15.52 32.19
CA GLU A 20 -2.84 15.28 32.71
C GLU A 20 -2.25 13.98 32.16
N GLU A 21 -3.05 12.91 32.09
CA GLU A 21 -2.63 11.64 31.49
C GLU A 21 -2.33 11.80 29.99
N LEU A 22 -3.19 12.53 29.26
CA LEU A 22 -3.01 12.82 27.85
C LEU A 22 -1.72 13.61 27.56
N ARG A 23 -1.37 14.59 28.40
CA ARG A 23 -0.10 15.32 28.28
C ARG A 23 1.10 14.41 28.52
N ALA A 24 1.05 13.58 29.55
CA ALA A 24 2.14 12.65 29.86
C ALA A 24 2.37 11.66 28.70
N VAL A 25 1.30 11.13 28.09
CA VAL A 25 1.38 10.27 26.91
C VAL A 25 2.02 11.01 25.73
N LEU A 26 1.58 12.24 25.44
CA LEU A 26 2.16 13.02 24.35
C LEU A 26 3.62 13.36 24.59
N GLU A 27 4.02 13.69 25.82
CA GLU A 27 5.42 13.97 26.18
C GLU A 27 6.32 12.74 26.01
N ILE A 28 5.85 11.54 26.36
CA ILE A 28 6.56 10.28 26.08
C ILE A 28 6.81 10.09 24.59
N HIS A 29 5.94 10.62 23.74
CA HIS A 29 6.02 10.55 22.29
C HIS A 29 6.54 11.83 21.62
N ASP A 30 7.30 12.65 22.37
CA ASP A 30 7.91 13.93 21.94
C ASP A 30 6.92 14.92 21.32
N ASN A 31 5.65 14.80 21.69
CA ASN A 31 4.53 15.55 21.12
C ASN A 31 4.54 15.53 19.58
N SER A 32 4.94 14.39 19.01
CA SER A 32 5.12 14.24 17.56
C SER A 32 3.78 14.37 16.82
N PRO A 33 3.79 14.81 15.54
CA PRO A 33 2.58 14.91 14.73
C PRO A 33 1.76 13.61 14.66
N LEU A 34 2.44 12.44 14.65
CA LEU A 34 1.81 11.12 14.69
C LEU A 34 1.10 10.84 16.01
N ALA A 35 1.73 11.17 17.14
CA ALA A 35 1.12 11.02 18.45
C ALA A 35 -0.09 11.97 18.60
N ARG A 36 0.02 13.19 18.07
CA ARG A 36 -1.10 14.15 18.08
C ARG A 36 -2.25 13.67 17.21
N GLN A 37 -1.97 13.04 16.07
CA GLN A 37 -3.01 12.41 15.25
C GLN A 37 -3.71 11.24 15.99
N GLU A 38 -2.93 10.35 16.59
CA GLU A 38 -3.43 9.14 17.27
C GLU A 38 -4.22 9.48 18.55
N TYR A 39 -3.72 10.40 19.37
CA TYR A 39 -4.25 10.67 20.70
C TYR A 39 -5.14 11.91 20.80
N LEU A 40 -4.98 12.90 19.92
CA LEU A 40 -5.78 14.14 19.93
C LEU A 40 -6.81 14.21 18.80
N GLY A 41 -6.77 13.26 17.85
CA GLY A 41 -7.59 13.34 16.65
C GLY A 41 -7.34 14.63 15.86
N GLU A 42 -6.15 15.25 16.02
CA GLU A 42 -5.82 16.49 15.34
C GLU A 42 -5.88 16.29 13.83
N ILE A 43 -6.77 17.05 13.20
CA ILE A 43 -6.86 17.12 11.75
C ILE A 43 -5.75 18.08 11.30
N ILE A 44 -4.68 17.51 10.75
CA ILE A 44 -3.57 18.27 10.18
C ILE A 44 -4.03 18.81 8.80
N ASP A 45 -4.34 20.10 8.72
CA ASP A 45 -4.85 20.85 7.55
C ASP A 45 -3.68 21.67 6.90
N GLU A 46 -3.41 21.76 5.59
CA GLU A 46 -4.16 21.40 4.36
C GLU A 46 -3.75 20.02 3.79
N ALA A 47 -4.64 19.05 4.02
CA ALA A 47 -4.99 17.91 3.17
C ALA A 47 -4.68 16.48 3.67
N SER A 48 -4.09 16.21 4.84
CA SER A 48 -3.85 14.81 5.27
C SER A 48 -3.18 13.91 4.21
N MET A 49 -2.60 14.52 3.17
CA MET A 49 -2.11 13.88 1.98
C MET A 49 -0.61 13.85 2.12
N VAL A 50 -0.08 12.67 2.38
CA VAL A 50 1.36 12.38 2.28
C VAL A 50 1.91 12.86 0.92
N ILE A 51 1.07 12.89 -0.12
CA ILE A 51 1.46 13.21 -1.51
C ILE A 51 0.54 14.29 -2.09
N LEU A 52 1.10 15.43 -2.49
CA LEU A 52 0.35 16.52 -3.11
C LEU A 52 -0.26 16.11 -4.45
N LYS A 53 -1.46 16.61 -4.76
CA LYS A 53 -2.12 16.38 -6.07
C LYS A 53 -1.23 16.82 -7.24
N GLU A 54 -0.54 17.95 -7.11
CA GLU A 54 0.44 18.42 -8.10
C GLU A 54 1.58 17.40 -8.33
N TRP A 55 2.05 16.71 -7.28
CA TRP A 55 3.04 15.65 -7.43
C TRP A 55 2.45 14.44 -8.13
N ILE A 56 1.21 14.04 -7.78
CA ILE A 56 0.52 12.96 -8.50
C ILE A 56 0.44 13.30 -9.98
N ASP A 57 0.01 14.52 -10.32
CA ASP A 57 -0.15 14.96 -11.71
C ASP A 57 1.18 15.00 -12.46
N LYS A 58 2.26 15.46 -11.81
CA LYS A 58 3.62 15.47 -12.38
C LYS A 58 4.20 14.08 -12.61
N ASN A 59 3.89 13.13 -11.73
CA ASN A 59 4.33 11.73 -11.86
C ASN A 59 3.31 10.90 -12.68
N THR A 60 2.23 11.49 -13.19
CA THR A 60 1.26 10.82 -14.07
C THR A 60 1.70 10.93 -15.52
N ASN A 61 1.90 9.79 -16.17
CA ASN A 61 2.33 9.69 -17.53
C ASN A 61 1.18 9.23 -18.43
N VAL A 62 0.65 10.15 -19.23
CA VAL A 62 -0.50 9.91 -20.13
C VAL A 62 -0.24 8.86 -21.22
N MET A 63 1.03 8.50 -21.46
CA MET A 63 1.42 7.45 -22.40
C MET A 63 1.35 6.05 -21.77
N LEU A 64 1.36 5.96 -20.44
CA LEU A 64 1.15 4.70 -19.74
C LEU A 64 -0.35 4.32 -19.75
N ARG A 65 -0.60 3.03 -19.54
CA ARG A 65 -1.94 2.45 -19.45
C ARG A 65 -1.95 1.49 -18.28
N ASN A 66 -3.00 1.55 -17.46
CA ASN A 66 -3.19 0.60 -16.37
C ASN A 66 -3.78 -0.71 -16.90
N THR A 67 -3.03 -1.41 -17.74
CA THR A 67 -3.45 -2.63 -18.43
C THR A 67 -2.37 -3.68 -18.29
N MET A 68 -2.72 -4.96 -18.28
CA MET A 68 -1.72 -6.03 -18.16
C MET A 68 -0.83 -6.09 -19.42
N VAL A 69 0.38 -5.51 -19.33
CA VAL A 69 1.38 -5.50 -20.41
C VAL A 69 2.75 -5.87 -19.86
N ARG A 70 3.35 -6.95 -20.37
CA ARG A 70 4.68 -7.38 -19.94
C ARG A 70 5.73 -7.00 -20.97
N LEU A 71 6.75 -6.28 -20.51
CA LEU A 71 7.94 -5.94 -21.29
C LEU A 71 9.03 -7.01 -21.11
N ASP A 72 9.67 -7.38 -22.22
CA ASP A 72 10.77 -8.33 -22.19
C ASP A 72 12.05 -7.72 -21.63
N GLY A 73 12.83 -8.52 -20.88
CA GLY A 73 14.09 -8.08 -20.29
C GLY A 73 13.97 -7.15 -19.07
N VAL A 74 12.73 -6.90 -18.61
CA VAL A 74 12.40 -6.09 -17.44
C VAL A 74 12.28 -6.95 -16.17
N ALA A 75 12.80 -6.43 -15.06
CA ALA A 75 12.74 -7.07 -13.75
C ALA A 75 11.62 -6.43 -12.92
N TYR A 76 10.47 -7.10 -12.87
CA TYR A 76 9.29 -6.62 -12.14
C TYR A 76 9.34 -6.92 -10.64
N VAL A 77 8.68 -6.06 -9.87
CA VAL A 77 8.34 -6.27 -8.45
C VAL A 77 6.82 -6.22 -8.33
N ALA A 78 6.25 -7.12 -7.55
CA ALA A 78 4.81 -7.16 -7.26
C ALA A 78 4.56 -6.90 -5.77
N GLY A 79 3.74 -5.91 -5.44
CA GLY A 79 3.22 -5.66 -4.11
C GLY A 79 1.79 -6.16 -3.97
N LEU A 80 1.45 -6.67 -2.78
CA LEU A 80 0.10 -7.04 -2.40
C LEU A 80 -0.18 -6.55 -0.99
N ASP A 81 -1.19 -5.71 -0.83
CA ASP A 81 -1.73 -5.27 0.46
C ASP A 81 -3.09 -5.94 0.68
N TYR A 82 -3.23 -6.68 1.78
CA TYR A 82 -4.45 -7.39 2.13
C TYR A 82 -5.36 -6.46 2.96
N GLY A 83 -6.50 -6.05 2.41
CA GLY A 83 -7.45 -5.20 3.13
C GLY A 83 -8.22 -5.96 4.23
N ARG A 84 -8.08 -5.57 5.50
CA ARG A 84 -8.80 -6.19 6.62
C ARG A 84 -10.27 -5.74 6.66
N HIS A 85 -11.21 -6.65 6.99
CA HIS A 85 -12.63 -6.36 7.28
C HIS A 85 -13.20 -5.06 6.68
N HIS A 86 -13.81 -5.15 5.50
CA HIS A 86 -14.36 -4.01 4.73
C HIS A 86 -13.34 -3.09 4.04
N ASP A 87 -12.04 -3.25 4.29
CA ASP A 87 -11.00 -2.56 3.53
C ASP A 87 -10.72 -3.27 2.20
N ALA A 88 -10.40 -2.48 1.18
CA ALA A 88 -10.01 -3.00 -0.13
C ALA A 88 -8.59 -3.58 -0.12
N ALA A 89 -8.38 -4.67 -0.84
CA ALA A 89 -7.04 -5.17 -1.13
C ALA A 89 -6.44 -4.41 -2.32
N SER A 90 -5.12 -4.20 -2.31
CA SER A 90 -4.41 -3.49 -3.37
C SER A 90 -3.28 -4.31 -3.95
N ILE A 91 -3.18 -4.34 -5.28
CA ILE A 91 -2.13 -5.01 -6.04
C ILE A 91 -1.39 -3.95 -6.85
N CYS A 92 -0.06 -3.99 -6.84
CA CYS A 92 0.77 -3.08 -7.63
C CYS A 92 1.92 -3.84 -8.30
N ILE A 93 2.15 -3.59 -9.58
CA ILE A 93 3.28 -4.08 -10.37
C ILE A 93 4.12 -2.90 -10.79
N THR A 94 5.41 -2.98 -10.50
CA THR A 94 6.37 -1.94 -10.88
C THR A 94 7.62 -2.54 -11.50
N HIS A 95 8.34 -1.70 -12.24
CA HIS A 95 9.72 -1.95 -12.60
C HIS A 95 10.56 -0.68 -12.50
N THR A 96 11.87 -0.84 -12.51
CA THR A 96 12.79 0.28 -12.72
C THR A 96 13.26 0.28 -14.16
N ASP A 97 13.02 1.37 -14.89
CA ASP A 97 13.53 1.53 -16.25
C ASP A 97 15.05 1.67 -16.20
N LYS A 98 15.76 0.82 -16.96
CA LYS A 98 17.23 0.75 -16.89
C LYS A 98 17.92 1.97 -17.49
N LYS A 99 17.25 2.73 -18.36
CA LYS A 99 17.86 3.87 -19.05
C LYS A 99 17.73 5.15 -18.24
N SER A 100 16.53 5.41 -17.74
CA SER A 100 16.19 6.61 -16.98
C SER A 100 16.41 6.45 -15.47
N GLY A 101 16.35 5.22 -14.96
CA GLY A 101 16.34 4.94 -13.52
C GLY A 101 15.00 5.22 -12.84
N GLU A 102 13.97 5.59 -13.60
CA GLU A 102 12.62 5.85 -13.08
C GLU A 102 11.94 4.56 -12.63
N ILE A 103 11.13 4.66 -11.58
CA ILE A 103 10.20 3.60 -11.18
C ILE A 103 8.91 3.79 -11.95
N VAL A 104 8.51 2.79 -12.72
CA VAL A 104 7.28 2.78 -13.50
C VAL A 104 6.28 1.87 -12.81
N VAL A 105 5.06 2.37 -12.59
CA VAL A 105 3.90 1.56 -12.20
C VAL A 105 3.23 1.07 -13.48
N ASP A 106 3.40 -0.22 -13.79
CA ASP A 106 2.80 -0.82 -15.00
C ASP A 106 1.36 -1.25 -14.78
N TYR A 107 1.02 -1.62 -13.55
CA TYR A 107 -0.31 -2.11 -13.22
C TYR A 107 -0.64 -1.85 -11.76
N MET A 108 -1.83 -1.33 -11.50
CA MET A 108 -2.39 -1.19 -10.17
C MET A 108 -3.85 -1.62 -10.19
N ARG A 109 -4.26 -2.36 -9.17
CA ARG A 109 -5.66 -2.77 -9.01
C ARG A 109 -6.05 -2.74 -7.55
N THR A 110 -7.19 -2.15 -7.29
CA THR A 110 -7.88 -2.23 -5.99
C THR A 110 -9.04 -3.22 -6.13
N ILE A 111 -9.21 -4.07 -5.13
CA ILE A 111 -10.29 -5.07 -5.03
C ILE A 111 -11.12 -4.65 -3.81
N SER A 112 -12.35 -4.18 -4.04
CA SER A 112 -13.25 -3.68 -3.00
C SER A 112 -13.52 -4.74 -1.92
N GLY A 113 -13.52 -4.32 -0.65
CA GLY A 113 -13.79 -5.16 0.52
C GLY A 113 -15.27 -5.26 0.92
N GLU A 114 -16.20 -4.79 0.09
CA GLU A 114 -17.60 -5.17 0.25
C GLU A 114 -17.68 -6.69 -0.01
N PHE A 115 -18.25 -7.48 0.91
CA PHE A 115 -18.61 -8.91 0.81
C PHE A 115 -17.75 -9.95 1.59
N ASP A 116 -18.18 -11.22 1.50
CA ASP A 116 -18.30 -12.26 2.54
C ASP A 116 -17.00 -13.03 2.90
N HIS A 117 -16.74 -13.21 4.20
CA HIS A 117 -15.43 -13.46 4.84
C HIS A 117 -14.55 -14.62 4.33
N ASP A 118 -15.13 -15.71 3.80
CA ASP A 118 -14.37 -16.94 3.47
C ASP A 118 -14.08 -17.10 1.97
N THR A 119 -14.78 -16.37 1.10
CA THR A 119 -14.66 -16.50 -0.37
C THR A 119 -13.69 -15.50 -1.00
N ASP A 120 -13.40 -14.40 -0.30
CA ASP A 120 -12.74 -13.24 -0.90
C ASP A 120 -11.22 -13.33 -0.91
N TRP A 121 -10.60 -13.96 0.09
CA TRP A 121 -9.15 -14.14 0.13
C TRP A 121 -8.64 -15.07 -0.95
N GLU A 122 -9.36 -16.18 -1.17
CA GLU A 122 -9.08 -17.08 -2.28
C GLU A 122 -9.27 -16.39 -3.63
N SER A 123 -10.26 -15.50 -3.75
CA SER A 123 -10.45 -14.69 -4.95
C SER A 123 -9.29 -13.72 -5.18
N ILE A 124 -8.89 -12.95 -4.17
CA ILE A 124 -7.74 -12.03 -4.21
C ILE A 124 -6.46 -12.80 -4.55
N LYS A 125 -6.21 -13.93 -3.88
CA LYS A 125 -5.07 -14.82 -4.12
C LYS A 125 -5.07 -15.34 -5.56
N LYS A 126 -6.20 -15.84 -6.08
CA LYS A 126 -6.33 -16.31 -7.47
C LYS A 126 -6.06 -15.20 -8.47
N GLN A 127 -6.61 -14.00 -8.26
CA GLN A 127 -6.36 -12.84 -9.11
C GLN A 127 -4.88 -12.44 -9.09
N PHE A 128 -4.29 -12.36 -7.89
CA PHE A 128 -2.88 -12.04 -7.73
C PHE A 128 -1.97 -13.09 -8.39
N LEU A 129 -2.28 -14.39 -8.24
CA LEU A 129 -1.58 -15.49 -8.90
C LEU A 129 -1.64 -15.37 -10.43
N THR A 130 -2.77 -14.96 -11.01
CA THR A 130 -2.90 -14.69 -12.44
C THR A 130 -1.99 -13.54 -12.88
N ILE A 131 -1.95 -12.46 -12.11
CA ILE A 131 -1.10 -11.29 -12.40
C ILE A 131 0.38 -11.66 -12.34
N ILE A 132 0.84 -12.35 -11.29
CA ILE A 132 2.27 -12.71 -11.18
C ILE A 132 2.68 -13.82 -12.17
N LYS A 133 1.75 -14.68 -12.62
CA LYS A 133 2.01 -15.64 -13.73
C LYS A 133 2.29 -14.91 -15.03
N PHE A 134 1.52 -13.85 -15.30
CA PHE A 134 1.68 -13.03 -16.49
C PHE A 134 2.96 -12.21 -16.44
N TYR A 135 3.14 -11.37 -15.41
CA TYR A 135 4.27 -10.45 -15.26
C TYR A 135 5.60 -11.14 -14.95
N ARG A 136 5.56 -12.29 -14.28
CA ARG A 136 6.73 -13.05 -13.82
C ARG A 136 7.72 -12.19 -13.02
N PRO A 137 7.27 -11.54 -11.93
CA PRO A 137 8.12 -10.67 -11.14
C PRO A 137 9.29 -11.43 -10.51
N VAL A 138 10.40 -10.72 -10.31
CA VAL A 138 11.55 -11.25 -9.57
C VAL A 138 11.22 -11.31 -8.08
N TRP A 139 10.53 -10.30 -7.57
CA TRP A 139 10.13 -10.17 -6.17
C TRP A 139 8.62 -10.04 -6.00
N VAL A 140 8.08 -10.73 -5.01
CA VAL A 140 6.71 -10.61 -4.53
C VAL A 140 6.77 -10.14 -3.08
N VAL A 141 6.13 -9.02 -2.79
CA VAL A 141 6.16 -8.31 -1.51
C VAL A 141 4.73 -8.25 -0.95
N PRO A 142 4.25 -9.33 -0.33
CA PRO A 142 2.94 -9.32 0.32
C PRO A 142 3.05 -8.65 1.69
N ASP A 143 2.06 -7.84 2.06
CA ASP A 143 1.91 -7.38 3.43
C ASP A 143 1.57 -8.59 4.33
N ALA A 144 2.33 -8.72 5.42
CA ALA A 144 2.16 -9.75 6.45
C ALA A 144 1.63 -9.18 7.77
N THR A 145 1.17 -7.93 7.76
CA THR A 145 0.67 -7.21 8.94
C THR A 145 -0.76 -7.59 9.26
N GLY A 146 -1.07 -7.84 10.54
CA GLY A 146 -2.43 -8.12 11.00
C GLY A 146 -2.93 -9.53 10.68
N LEU A 147 -3.21 -9.81 9.40
CA LEU A 147 -3.87 -11.05 8.92
C LEU A 147 -2.97 -12.29 8.90
N GLY A 148 -1.66 -12.11 9.13
CA GLY A 148 -0.75 -13.15 9.60
C GLY A 148 0.01 -13.95 8.53
N ASP A 149 1.04 -14.64 9.00
CA ASP A 149 1.86 -15.58 8.24
C ASP A 149 1.06 -16.63 7.43
N PRO A 150 -0.15 -17.13 7.84
CA PRO A 150 -0.83 -18.20 7.11
C PRO A 150 -1.18 -17.90 5.66
N LEU A 151 -1.74 -16.71 5.37
CA LEU A 151 -2.11 -16.35 3.99
C LEU A 151 -0.87 -16.20 3.10
N VAL A 152 0.21 -15.65 3.68
CA VAL A 152 1.49 -15.49 3.00
C VAL A 152 2.18 -16.83 2.78
N GLU A 153 2.10 -17.75 3.75
CA GLU A 153 2.59 -19.13 3.63
C GLU A 153 1.84 -19.92 2.56
N GLU A 154 0.51 -19.79 2.48
CA GLU A 154 -0.28 -20.39 1.42
C GLU A 154 0.09 -19.84 0.05
N LEU A 155 0.18 -18.52 -0.08
CA LEU A 155 0.65 -17.88 -1.31
C LEU A 155 2.05 -18.41 -1.71
N HIS A 156 2.94 -18.61 -0.74
CA HIS A 156 4.27 -19.18 -1.00
C HIS A 156 4.19 -20.62 -1.49
N LYS A 157 3.35 -21.47 -0.88
CA LYS A 157 3.09 -22.85 -1.34
C LYS A 157 2.55 -22.86 -2.77
N ASP A 158 1.60 -21.99 -3.09
CA ASP A 158 1.00 -21.90 -4.42
C ASP A 158 2.01 -21.43 -5.48
N ILE A 159 2.82 -20.42 -5.17
CA ILE A 159 3.94 -19.97 -6.01
C ILE A 159 4.88 -21.13 -6.35
N ARG A 160 5.22 -21.95 -5.36
CA ARG A 160 6.10 -23.12 -5.53
C ARG A 160 5.42 -24.23 -6.34
N ALA A 161 4.16 -24.54 -6.06
CA ALA A 161 3.39 -25.54 -6.80
C ALA A 161 3.26 -25.18 -8.30
N LEU A 162 3.09 -23.88 -8.58
CA LEU A 162 3.03 -23.33 -9.93
C LEU A 162 4.40 -23.17 -10.60
N LYS A 163 5.49 -23.54 -9.91
CA LYS A 163 6.89 -23.44 -10.40
C LYS A 163 7.26 -22.03 -10.88
N LEU A 164 6.70 -21.00 -10.26
CA LEU A 164 7.06 -19.63 -10.54
C LEU A 164 8.46 -19.33 -9.98
N ARG A 165 9.26 -18.57 -10.73
CA ARG A 165 10.64 -18.21 -10.36
C ARG A 165 10.75 -16.97 -9.46
N CYS A 166 9.63 -16.43 -9.01
CA CYS A 166 9.61 -15.26 -8.13
C CYS A 166 10.12 -15.62 -6.72
N LYS A 167 10.73 -14.65 -6.06
CA LYS A 167 11.14 -14.73 -4.67
C LYS A 167 10.15 -13.95 -3.81
N LEU A 168 9.73 -14.54 -2.70
CA LEU A 168 8.94 -13.83 -1.71
C LEU A 168 9.88 -12.97 -0.85
N PHE A 169 9.59 -11.68 -0.73
CA PHE A 169 10.36 -10.77 0.10
C PHE A 169 9.95 -10.89 1.57
N ASN A 170 10.92 -10.74 2.47
CA ASN A 170 10.68 -10.56 3.89
C ASN A 170 11.64 -9.52 4.50
N ASN A 171 11.14 -8.71 5.43
CA ASN A 171 11.95 -7.75 6.18
C ASN A 171 12.29 -8.22 7.61
N LYS A 172 11.83 -9.42 7.99
CA LYS A 172 12.17 -10.11 9.24
C LYS A 172 12.65 -11.52 8.93
N LYS A 173 13.69 -11.99 9.65
CA LYS A 173 14.37 -13.26 9.35
C LYS A 173 13.51 -14.51 9.58
N ASP A 174 12.54 -14.39 10.48
CA ASP A 174 11.72 -15.48 11.02
C ASP A 174 10.30 -15.51 10.44
N ARG A 175 9.98 -14.63 9.48
CA ARG A 175 8.64 -14.51 8.89
C ARG A 175 8.70 -14.40 7.38
N LEU A 176 7.60 -14.74 6.72
CA LEU A 176 7.40 -14.50 5.29
C LEU A 176 6.62 -13.20 5.10
N GLY A 177 6.90 -12.50 4.00
CA GLY A 177 6.23 -11.24 3.69
C GLY A 177 6.81 -10.02 4.43
N PHE A 178 6.29 -8.85 4.08
CA PHE A 178 6.70 -7.58 4.65
C PHE A 178 5.87 -7.30 5.89
N THR A 179 6.51 -7.23 7.07
CA THR A 179 5.84 -6.81 8.30
C THR A 179 5.96 -5.30 8.47
N ILE A 180 4.84 -4.60 8.46
CA ILE A 180 4.75 -3.17 8.77
C ILE A 180 4.83 -2.99 10.30
N SER A 181 5.62 -2.02 10.74
CA SER A 181 5.80 -1.65 12.15
C SER A 181 5.78 -0.14 12.31
N HIS A 182 5.79 0.35 13.55
CA HIS A 182 5.92 1.76 13.88
C HIS A 182 7.23 2.40 13.37
N ILE A 183 8.22 1.58 12.98
CA ILE A 183 9.48 2.03 12.36
C ILE A 183 9.39 1.96 10.84
N THR A 184 8.96 0.82 10.29
CA THR A 184 8.99 0.62 8.83
C THR A 184 7.89 1.40 8.10
N LYS A 185 6.75 1.69 8.75
CA LYS A 185 5.67 2.46 8.15
C LYS A 185 6.08 3.92 7.86
N PRO A 186 6.63 4.70 8.82
CA PRO A 186 7.15 6.03 8.52
C PRO A 186 8.24 6.04 7.45
N ASP A 187 9.15 5.06 7.45
CA ASP A 187 10.21 4.97 6.45
C ASP A 187 9.66 4.75 5.03
N LEU A 188 8.67 3.85 4.88
CA LEU A 188 8.01 3.61 3.59
C LEU A 188 7.28 4.86 3.09
N ILE A 189 6.56 5.53 3.99
CA ILE A 189 5.86 6.78 3.69
C ILE A 189 6.87 7.86 3.27
N GLY A 190 7.96 8.06 4.02
CA GLY A 190 9.01 9.02 3.70
C GLY A 190 9.69 8.74 2.36
N ASN A 191 9.98 7.47 2.06
CA ASN A 191 10.52 7.07 0.77
C ASN A 191 9.54 7.34 -0.38
N LEU A 192 8.25 7.10 -0.16
CA LEU A 192 7.22 7.37 -1.16
C LEU A 192 7.10 8.89 -1.42
N ILE A 193 7.08 9.72 -0.37
CA ILE A 193 7.13 11.19 -0.48
C ILE A 193 8.34 11.61 -1.31
N ALA A 194 9.52 11.05 -1.00
CA ALA A 194 10.75 11.38 -1.70
C ALA A 194 10.68 11.02 -3.20
N LEU A 195 10.01 9.93 -3.57
CA LEU A 195 9.79 9.58 -4.97
C LEU A 195 8.87 10.58 -5.67
N PHE A 196 7.76 10.95 -5.04
CA PHE A 196 6.78 11.89 -5.60
C PHE A 196 7.31 13.32 -5.72
N SER A 197 8.12 13.77 -4.76
CA SER A 197 8.60 15.16 -4.70
C SER A 197 9.88 15.44 -5.49
N ARG A 198 10.57 14.40 -5.99
CA ARG A 198 11.83 14.54 -6.74
C ARG A 198 11.67 15.30 -8.06
N ASN A 199 12.72 16.04 -8.41
CA ASN A 199 12.89 16.72 -9.69
C ASN A 199 14.34 16.50 -10.22
N PRO A 200 14.56 15.80 -11.35
CA PRO A 200 13.54 15.20 -12.22
C PRO A 200 12.75 14.09 -11.52
N HIS A 201 11.54 13.81 -12.01
CA HIS A 201 10.61 12.85 -11.42
C HIS A 201 11.20 11.45 -11.39
N ALA A 202 11.02 10.73 -10.28
CA ALA A 202 11.56 9.39 -10.08
C ALA A 202 10.50 8.30 -10.20
N LEU A 203 9.23 8.68 -10.32
CA LEU A 203 8.07 7.79 -10.38
C LEU A 203 7.21 8.15 -11.60
N GLN A 204 6.73 7.13 -12.30
CA GLN A 204 5.85 7.25 -13.46
C GLN A 204 4.62 6.36 -13.23
N MET A 205 3.42 6.94 -13.27
CA MET A 205 2.16 6.22 -13.02
C MET A 205 1.17 6.43 -14.18
N PRO A 206 0.29 5.46 -14.49
CA PRO A 206 -0.73 5.61 -15.50
C PRO A 206 -1.83 6.60 -15.06
N PRO A 207 -2.53 7.23 -16.02
CA PRO A 207 -3.70 8.05 -15.71
C PRO A 207 -4.85 7.15 -15.23
N GLY A 208 -5.23 7.28 -13.96
CA GLY A 208 -6.30 6.49 -13.34
C GLY A 208 -5.83 5.13 -12.78
N SER A 209 -6.44 4.70 -11.68
CA SER A 209 -6.05 3.51 -10.91
C SER A 209 -6.93 2.29 -11.15
N GLU A 210 -8.06 2.42 -11.85
CA GLU A 210 -8.85 1.26 -12.25
C GLU A 210 -8.33 0.72 -13.59
N PRO A 211 -7.94 -0.56 -13.65
CA PRO A 211 -7.40 -1.10 -14.88
C PRO A 211 -8.51 -1.20 -15.92
N GLU A 212 -8.24 -0.75 -17.14
CA GLU A 212 -9.07 -1.16 -18.28
C GLU A 212 -8.86 -2.66 -18.44
N ILE A 213 -9.92 -3.44 -18.21
CA ILE A 213 -9.90 -4.87 -18.51
C ILE A 213 -9.88 -4.97 -20.04
N GLY A 214 -8.69 -4.98 -20.62
CA GLY A 214 -8.50 -5.45 -21.98
C GLY A 214 -8.96 -6.90 -22.03
N GLU A 215 -9.88 -7.19 -22.95
CA GLU A 215 -10.32 -8.55 -23.25
C GLU A 215 -9.08 -9.44 -23.47
N LEU A 216 -8.98 -10.51 -22.68
CA LEU A 216 -7.96 -11.55 -22.82
C LEU A 216 -7.97 -12.17 -24.22
#